data_AF-A0A3D1PAL9-F1
#
_entry.id   AF-A0A3D1PAL9-F1
#
_cell.length_a   1.000
_cell.length_b   1.000
_cell.length_c   1.000
_cell.angle_alpha   90.00
_cell.angle_beta   90.00
_cell.angle_gamma   90.00
#
_symmetry.space_group_name_H-M   'P 1'
#
loop_
_entity.id
_entity.type
_entity.pdbx_description
1 polymer ?
#
loop_
_entity_poly.entity_id
_entity_poly.type
_entity_poly.pdbx_seq_one_letter_code
_entity_poly.pdbx_strand_id
1 'polypeptide(L)'
;MANRSQSHYLDIGVLGEDIVAQWLQSTGWTILHRRWRCRWGELDLVARLDPHYETAGGSEGSEGAWLLGRNPKSKIELPLLAFVEVKTRSKNNWDVGGLLAITPQKQAKLWQAAQCFLTAYPDFADYPCRFDVALVSCQKLPNRQQSQSPETALTTAEAIDLSSLSIQLGQAIKFAGCQVVLQEYFPSAFD
;
A
#
# COMPACT_ATOMS: atom_id res chain seq x y z
N MET A 1 -13.53 2.47 -36.42
CA MET A 1 -12.62 1.65 -35.58
C MET A 1 -11.47 2.55 -35.15
N ALA A 2 -11.56 3.13 -33.95
CA ALA A 2 -10.60 4.14 -33.51
C ALA A 2 -9.32 3.49 -32.98
N ASN A 3 -8.21 3.86 -33.62
CA ASN A 3 -6.84 3.52 -33.33
C ASN A 3 -6.48 3.98 -31.89
N ARG A 4 -6.43 3.06 -30.94
CA ARG A 4 -5.96 3.35 -29.56
C ARG A 4 -4.45 3.49 -29.61
N SER A 5 -3.97 4.70 -29.90
CA SER A 5 -2.58 5.09 -29.68
C SER A 5 -2.19 4.77 -28.23
N GLN A 6 -1.38 3.72 -28.06
CA GLN A 6 -0.74 3.29 -26.82
C GLN A 6 0.28 4.35 -26.37
N SER A 7 -0.19 5.48 -25.86
CA SER A 7 0.59 6.25 -24.90
C SER A 7 0.32 5.64 -23.52
N HIS A 8 1.13 4.65 -23.14
CA HIS A 8 1.23 4.09 -21.78
C HIS A 8 1.68 5.21 -20.81
N TYR A 9 0.82 6.19 -20.53
CA TYR A 9 0.93 6.93 -19.29
C TYR A 9 0.59 5.91 -18.20
N LEU A 10 1.61 5.33 -17.55
CA LEU A 10 1.39 4.78 -16.21
C LEU A 10 0.69 5.86 -15.41
N ASP A 11 -0.52 5.58 -14.96
CA ASP A 11 -1.20 6.43 -14.01
C ASP A 11 -0.34 6.46 -12.74
N ILE A 12 0.19 7.63 -12.42
CA ILE A 12 1.05 7.82 -11.25
C ILE A 12 0.29 7.46 -9.97
N GLY A 13 -1.05 7.55 -9.97
CA GLY A 13 -1.90 7.07 -8.88
C GLY A 13 -1.70 5.57 -8.65
N VAL A 14 -1.89 4.77 -9.70
CA VAL A 14 -1.71 3.30 -9.66
C VAL A 14 -0.28 2.94 -9.24
N LEU A 15 0.72 3.62 -9.79
CA LEU A 15 2.11 3.39 -9.41
C LEU A 15 2.37 3.71 -7.93
N GLY A 16 1.77 4.78 -7.40
CA GLY A 16 1.89 5.09 -5.98
C GLY A 16 1.27 4.02 -5.09
N GLU A 17 0.08 3.53 -5.45
CA GLU A 17 -0.56 2.43 -4.73
C GLU A 17 0.28 1.15 -4.76
N ASP A 18 0.90 0.84 -5.91
CA ASP A 18 1.80 -0.30 -6.07
C ASP A 18 3.01 -0.19 -5.10
N ILE A 19 3.63 0.98 -5.04
CA ILE A 19 4.79 1.26 -4.18
C ILE A 19 4.42 1.15 -2.70
N VAL A 20 3.26 1.70 -2.30
CA VAL A 20 2.79 1.63 -0.91
C VAL A 20 2.44 0.20 -0.53
N ALA A 21 1.75 -0.54 -1.40
CA ALA A 21 1.40 -1.93 -1.16
C ALA A 21 2.65 -2.79 -0.94
N GLN A 22 3.65 -2.66 -1.82
CA GLN A 22 4.91 -3.39 -1.72
C GLN A 22 5.67 -3.02 -0.44
N TRP A 23 5.71 -1.74 -0.06
CA TRP A 23 6.33 -1.31 1.19
C TRP A 23 5.61 -1.88 2.42
N LEU A 24 4.28 -1.84 2.45
CA LEU A 24 3.47 -2.45 3.52
C LEU A 24 3.76 -3.96 3.64
N GLN A 25 3.81 -4.69 2.53
CA GLN A 25 4.16 -6.11 2.53
C GLN A 25 5.55 -6.37 3.10
N SER A 26 6.54 -5.55 2.75
CA SER A 26 7.90 -5.66 3.29
C SER A 26 7.98 -5.39 4.81
N THR A 27 6.96 -4.73 5.38
CA THR A 27 6.86 -4.41 6.81
C THR A 27 5.92 -5.36 7.56
N GLY A 28 5.50 -6.48 6.95
CA GLY A 28 4.71 -7.53 7.58
C GLY A 28 3.19 -7.43 7.38
N TRP A 29 2.72 -6.45 6.59
CA TRP A 29 1.29 -6.32 6.30
C TRP A 29 0.87 -7.25 5.16
N THR A 30 -0.34 -7.81 5.28
CA THR A 30 -1.01 -8.50 4.18
C THR A 30 -1.95 -7.54 3.47
N ILE A 31 -1.78 -7.35 2.17
CA ILE A 31 -2.73 -6.57 1.35
C ILE A 31 -3.94 -7.46 1.06
N LEU A 32 -5.10 -7.06 1.59
CA LEU A 32 -6.37 -7.75 1.36
C LEU A 32 -7.02 -7.28 0.06
N HIS A 33 -7.07 -5.97 -0.15
CA HIS A 33 -7.69 -5.36 -1.33
C HIS A 33 -6.94 -4.13 -1.81
N ARG A 34 -7.12 -3.84 -3.10
CA ARG A 34 -6.62 -2.64 -3.79
C ARG A 34 -7.76 -2.04 -4.60
N ARG A 35 -7.95 -0.72 -4.53
CA ARG A 35 -9.00 0.03 -5.24
C ARG A 35 -10.38 -0.59 -5.02
N TRP A 36 -10.69 -0.92 -3.77
CA TRP A 36 -11.98 -1.52 -3.43
C TRP A 36 -13.06 -0.45 -3.54
N ARG A 37 -14.12 -0.73 -4.30
CA ARG A 37 -15.17 0.25 -4.62
C ARG A 37 -16.52 -0.17 -4.07
N CYS A 38 -17.28 0.82 -3.62
CA CYS A 38 -18.69 0.68 -3.31
C CYS A 38 -19.46 1.91 -3.82
N ARG A 39 -20.79 1.92 -3.64
CA ARG A 39 -21.62 3.07 -4.06
C ARG A 39 -21.29 4.39 -3.37
N TRP A 40 -20.60 4.35 -2.23
CA TRP A 40 -20.30 5.54 -1.40
C TRP A 40 -18.86 6.03 -1.52
N GLY A 41 -17.99 5.28 -2.21
CA GLY A 41 -16.59 5.66 -2.36
C GLY A 41 -15.68 4.51 -2.76
N GLU A 42 -14.38 4.80 -2.71
CA GLU A 42 -13.28 3.89 -3.01
C GLU A 42 -12.29 3.90 -1.85
N LEU A 43 -11.70 2.73 -1.58
CA LEU A 43 -10.58 2.52 -0.66
C LEU A 43 -9.36 2.13 -1.48
N ASP A 44 -8.29 2.92 -1.43
CA ASP A 44 -7.10 2.68 -2.27
C ASP A 44 -6.44 1.35 -1.87
N LEU A 45 -6.17 1.13 -0.58
CA LEU A 45 -5.67 -0.13 -0.04
C LEU A 45 -6.41 -0.53 1.24
N VAL A 46 -6.63 -1.84 1.40
CA VAL A 46 -7.04 -2.46 2.66
C VAL A 46 -5.97 -3.46 3.06
N ALA A 47 -5.37 -3.28 4.22
CA ALA A 47 -4.24 -4.07 4.70
C ALA A 47 -4.51 -4.61 6.10
N ARG A 48 -3.96 -5.79 6.40
CA ARG A 48 -4.04 -6.45 7.70
C ARG A 48 -2.66 -6.64 8.28
N LEU A 49 -2.49 -6.35 9.56
CA LEU A 49 -1.32 -6.74 10.34
C LEU A 49 -1.75 -7.77 11.39
N ASP A 50 -1.19 -8.97 11.29
CA ASP A 50 -1.42 -10.01 12.28
C ASP A 50 -0.56 -9.74 13.53
N PRO A 51 -1.06 -10.06 14.74
CA PRO A 51 -0.28 -9.88 15.96
C PRO A 51 0.93 -10.82 15.97
N HIS A 52 2.06 -10.32 16.44
CA HIS A 52 3.21 -11.17 16.73
C HIS A 52 2.95 -11.95 18.01
N TYR A 53 2.69 -13.25 17.90
CA TYR A 53 2.76 -14.13 19.06
C TYR A 53 4.24 -14.46 19.31
N GLU A 54 4.83 -13.86 20.33
CA GLU A 54 6.09 -14.40 20.84
C GLU A 54 5.79 -15.76 21.45
N THR A 55 6.30 -16.83 20.84
CA THR A 55 6.29 -18.14 21.49
C THR A 55 7.24 -18.01 22.68
N ALA A 56 6.69 -17.95 23.89
CA ALA A 56 7.49 -17.96 25.10
C ALA A 56 8.40 -19.20 25.09
N GLY A 57 9.69 -18.98 24.80
CA GLY A 57 10.81 -19.90 25.03
C GLY A 57 10.57 -21.38 24.77
N GLY A 58 10.75 -21.83 23.53
CA GLY A 58 11.00 -23.24 23.24
C GLY A 58 12.43 -23.60 23.60
N SER A 59 12.65 -24.17 24.78
CA SER A 59 13.65 -25.23 24.90
C SER A 59 12.98 -26.52 24.41
N GLU A 60 13.61 -27.15 23.42
CA GLU A 60 13.14 -28.36 22.76
C GLU A 60 12.88 -29.47 23.78
N GLY A 61 11.65 -29.99 23.81
CA GLY A 61 11.32 -31.19 24.59
C GLY A 61 9.94 -31.17 25.24
N SER A 62 8.88 -31.33 24.45
CA SER A 62 7.68 -32.10 24.83
C SER A 62 6.61 -31.99 23.74
N GLU A 63 6.64 -32.93 22.80
CA GLU A 63 5.45 -33.23 21.99
C GLU A 63 4.34 -33.68 22.94
N GLY A 64 3.35 -32.82 23.19
CA GLY A 64 2.14 -33.18 23.94
C GLY A 64 1.62 -32.17 24.96
N ALA A 65 2.34 -31.09 25.27
CA ALA A 65 1.94 -30.17 26.36
C ALA A 65 0.86 -29.13 26.00
N TRP A 66 0.59 -28.87 24.71
CA TRP A 66 -0.42 -27.86 24.29
C TRP A 66 -1.88 -28.29 24.48
N LEU A 67 -2.15 -29.56 24.81
CA LEU A 67 -3.52 -30.08 24.88
C LEU A 67 -4.20 -29.89 26.25
N LEU A 68 -3.47 -29.61 27.33
CA LEU A 68 -4.06 -29.46 28.67
C LEU A 68 -3.30 -28.43 29.52
N GLY A 69 -3.61 -27.14 29.35
CA GLY A 69 -3.07 -26.09 30.24
C GLY A 69 -2.95 -24.70 29.62
N ARG A 70 -4.04 -24.15 29.10
CA ARG A 70 -4.11 -22.73 28.72
C ARG A 70 -3.67 -21.86 29.89
N ASN A 71 -2.58 -21.11 29.75
CA ASN A 71 -2.31 -19.94 30.58
C ASN A 71 -3.25 -18.81 30.11
N PRO A 72 -4.30 -18.41 30.85
CA PRO A 72 -5.34 -17.52 30.36
C PRO A 72 -4.95 -16.02 30.42
N LYS A 73 -3.65 -15.70 30.36
CA LYS A 73 -3.15 -14.31 30.34
C LYS A 73 -2.55 -13.86 29.01
N SER A 74 -2.53 -14.68 27.97
CA SER A 74 -2.27 -14.19 26.62
C SER A 74 -3.51 -13.46 26.12
N LYS A 75 -3.52 -12.13 26.21
CA LYS A 75 -4.50 -11.27 25.55
C LYS A 75 -4.54 -11.69 24.08
N ILE A 76 -5.65 -12.25 23.60
CA ILE A 76 -5.80 -12.54 22.16
C ILE A 76 -5.90 -11.16 21.51
N GLU A 77 -4.78 -10.67 20.98
CA GLU A 77 -4.79 -9.47 20.18
C GLU A 77 -5.40 -9.82 18.83
N LEU A 78 -6.45 -9.09 18.44
CA LEU A 78 -7.05 -9.24 17.12
C LEU A 78 -6.12 -8.60 16.08
N PRO A 79 -6.07 -9.13 14.84
CA PRO A 79 -5.35 -8.47 13.76
C PRO A 79 -5.86 -7.04 13.53
N LEU A 80 -4.94 -6.14 13.19
CA LEU A 80 -5.26 -4.75 12.91
C LEU A 80 -5.61 -4.58 11.43
N LEU A 81 -6.74 -3.93 11.15
CA LEU A 81 -7.18 -3.60 9.81
C LEU A 81 -6.89 -2.13 9.51
N ALA A 82 -6.12 -1.85 8.46
CA ALA A 82 -5.79 -0.51 8.01
C ALA A 82 -6.46 -0.21 6.66
N PHE A 83 -7.16 0.92 6.60
CA PHE A 83 -7.66 1.53 5.37
C PHE A 83 -6.69 2.64 4.98
N VAL A 84 -5.90 2.43 3.93
CA VAL A 84 -4.81 3.33 3.56
C VAL A 84 -5.21 4.13 2.34
N GLU A 85 -5.22 5.46 2.47
CA GLU A 85 -5.33 6.39 1.36
C GLU A 85 -3.93 6.70 0.80
N VAL A 86 -3.77 6.61 -0.51
CA VAL A 86 -2.49 6.88 -1.19
C VAL A 86 -2.57 8.18 -1.96
N LYS A 87 -1.68 9.11 -1.63
CA LYS A 87 -1.55 10.39 -2.34
C LYS A 87 -0.27 10.43 -3.15
N THR A 88 -0.43 10.15 -4.44
CA THR A 88 0.64 10.43 -5.41
C THR A 88 0.58 11.88 -5.88
N ARG A 89 1.75 12.52 -5.94
CA ARG A 89 1.93 13.86 -6.51
C ARG A 89 3.09 13.89 -7.50
N SER A 90 2.94 14.70 -8.54
CA SER A 90 4.04 15.06 -9.43
C SER A 90 4.83 16.26 -8.88
N LYS A 91 6.12 16.33 -9.18
CA LYS A 91 7.11 17.31 -8.67
C LYS A 91 6.67 18.78 -8.58
N ASN A 92 5.72 19.23 -9.41
CA ASN A 92 5.31 20.64 -9.50
C ASN A 92 4.11 21.03 -8.61
N ASN A 93 3.56 20.12 -7.79
CA ASN A 93 2.37 20.38 -6.96
C ASN A 93 2.61 19.98 -5.49
N TRP A 94 3.67 20.51 -4.89
CA TRP A 94 4.14 20.23 -3.53
C TRP A 94 3.59 21.23 -2.50
N ASP A 95 2.38 21.76 -2.69
CA ASP A 95 1.83 22.71 -1.72
C ASP A 95 1.60 22.06 -0.34
N VAL A 96 1.52 22.94 0.66
CA VAL A 96 1.59 22.80 2.14
C VAL A 96 0.66 21.72 2.74
N GLY A 97 -0.10 20.99 1.92
CA GLY A 97 -1.20 20.15 2.32
C GLY A 97 -1.03 18.64 2.18
N GLY A 98 0.18 18.08 2.20
CA GLY A 98 0.38 16.61 2.20
C GLY A 98 -0.60 15.89 3.15
N LEU A 99 -0.75 16.41 4.38
CA LEU A 99 -1.81 16.01 5.32
C LEU A 99 -3.14 16.78 5.15
N LEU A 100 -3.11 18.08 4.82
CA LEU A 100 -4.31 18.93 4.67
C LEU A 100 -5.25 18.46 3.54
N ALA A 101 -4.80 17.56 2.66
CA ALA A 101 -5.58 16.96 1.58
C ALA A 101 -6.61 15.93 2.08
N ILE A 102 -6.53 15.49 3.34
CA ILE A 102 -7.55 14.65 3.99
C ILE A 102 -8.57 15.55 4.68
N THR A 103 -9.37 16.22 3.87
CA THR A 103 -10.41 17.10 4.40
C THR A 103 -11.47 16.29 5.18
N PRO A 104 -12.24 16.91 6.09
CA PRO A 104 -13.32 16.21 6.80
C PRO A 104 -14.34 15.53 5.87
N GLN A 105 -14.61 16.12 4.70
CA GLN A 105 -15.48 15.52 3.68
C GLN A 105 -14.88 14.23 3.11
N LYS A 106 -13.55 14.16 2.99
CA LYS A 106 -12.84 12.97 2.53
C LYS A 106 -12.80 11.90 3.60
N GLN A 107 -12.57 12.27 4.87
CA GLN A 107 -12.69 11.35 6.00
C GLN A 107 -14.09 10.71 6.06
N ALA A 108 -15.15 11.52 5.92
CA ALA A 108 -16.53 11.02 5.89
C ALA A 108 -16.78 9.98 4.79
N LYS A 109 -16.27 10.23 3.56
CA LYS A 109 -16.37 9.27 2.46
C LYS A 109 -15.59 7.98 2.73
N LEU A 110 -14.40 8.09 3.30
CA LEU A 110 -13.58 6.92 3.64
C LEU A 110 -14.22 6.10 4.77
N TRP A 111 -14.83 6.74 5.78
CA TRP A 111 -15.64 6.05 6.79
C TRP A 111 -16.82 5.31 6.17
N GLN A 112 -17.57 5.95 5.27
CA GLN A 112 -18.70 5.29 4.59
C GLN A 112 -18.26 4.10 3.75
N ALA A 113 -17.14 4.24 3.03
CA ALA A 113 -16.57 3.16 2.23
C ALA A 113 -16.08 2.00 3.12
N ALA A 114 -15.41 2.30 4.24
CA ALA A 114 -14.98 1.30 5.21
C ALA A 114 -16.16 0.56 5.85
N GLN A 115 -17.25 1.25 6.21
CA GLN A 115 -18.47 0.61 6.71
C GLN A 115 -19.06 -0.37 5.68
N CYS A 116 -19.09 0.02 4.41
CA CYS A 116 -19.52 -0.88 3.33
C CYS A 116 -18.58 -2.07 3.19
N PHE A 117 -17.27 -1.86 3.35
CA PHE A 117 -16.28 -2.93 3.32
C PHE A 117 -16.54 -3.95 4.44
N LEU A 118 -16.69 -3.49 5.69
CA LEU A 118 -16.95 -4.36 6.84
C LEU A 118 -18.29 -5.10 6.75
N THR A 119 -19.28 -4.51 6.10
CA THR A 119 -20.56 -5.18 5.81
C THR A 119 -20.38 -6.29 4.76
N ALA A 120 -19.54 -6.06 3.75
CA ALA A 120 -19.25 -7.03 2.70
C ALA A 120 -18.33 -8.17 3.16
N TYR A 121 -17.51 -7.94 4.20
CA TYR A 121 -16.58 -8.91 4.78
C TYR A 121 -16.76 -9.02 6.31
N PRO A 122 -17.79 -9.75 6.77
CA PRO A 122 -18.13 -9.85 8.20
C PRO A 122 -17.00 -10.40 9.08
N ASP A 123 -16.10 -11.22 8.52
CA ASP A 123 -14.95 -11.79 9.24
C ASP A 123 -13.97 -10.73 9.77
N PHE A 124 -14.02 -9.51 9.23
CA PHE A 124 -13.18 -8.38 9.66
C PHE A 124 -13.95 -7.37 10.53
N ALA A 125 -15.24 -7.56 10.76
CA ALA A 125 -16.11 -6.56 11.40
C ALA A 125 -15.67 -6.21 12.83
N ASP A 126 -15.07 -7.17 13.55
CA ASP A 126 -14.61 -6.99 14.93
C ASP A 126 -13.14 -6.57 15.02
N TYR A 127 -12.43 -6.44 13.89
CA TYR A 127 -11.01 -6.08 13.92
C TYR A 127 -10.87 -4.59 14.28
N PRO A 128 -9.91 -4.21 15.15
CA PRO A 128 -9.57 -2.80 15.32
C PRO A 128 -9.23 -2.20 13.96
N CYS A 129 -9.87 -1.08 13.62
CA CYS A 129 -9.70 -0.40 12.36
C CYS A 129 -8.91 0.89 12.57
N ARG A 130 -7.99 1.18 11.65
CA ARG A 130 -7.32 2.49 11.55
C ARG A 130 -7.36 3.02 10.12
N PHE A 131 -7.27 4.33 9.99
CA PHE A 131 -7.14 4.99 8.69
C PHE A 131 -5.76 5.60 8.58
N ASP A 132 -5.05 5.22 7.53
CA ASP A 132 -3.68 5.66 7.30
C ASP A 132 -3.58 6.46 6.01
N VAL A 133 -2.52 7.26 5.88
CA VAL A 133 -2.24 8.05 4.68
C VAL A 133 -0.79 7.84 4.26
N ALA A 134 -0.57 7.51 2.99
CA ALA A 134 0.76 7.39 2.41
C ALA A 134 0.99 8.49 1.36
N LEU A 135 2.11 9.20 1.46
CA LEU A 135 2.50 10.22 0.49
C LEU A 135 3.58 9.70 -0.45
N VAL A 136 3.30 9.76 -1.75
CA VAL A 136 4.21 9.32 -2.79
C VAL A 136 4.53 10.48 -3.73
N SER A 137 5.81 10.79 -3.89
CA SER A 137 6.25 11.66 -4.99
C SER A 137 6.62 10.82 -6.20
N CYS A 138 6.17 11.26 -7.38
CA CYS A 138 6.51 10.61 -8.65
C CYS A 138 6.94 11.68 -9.66
N GLN A 139 8.21 11.64 -10.06
CA GLN A 139 8.77 12.50 -11.10
C GLN A 139 9.02 11.68 -12.36
N LYS A 140 8.40 12.04 -13.48
CA LYS A 140 8.79 11.48 -14.77
C LYS A 140 10.21 11.87 -15.11
N LEU A 141 11.04 10.89 -15.45
CA LEU A 141 12.39 11.15 -15.92
C LEU A 141 12.31 11.69 -17.36
N PRO A 142 13.07 12.73 -17.72
CA PRO A 142 13.11 13.22 -19.08
C PRO A 142 13.57 12.10 -20.01
N ASN A 143 12.80 11.85 -21.07
CA ASN A 143 13.16 10.89 -22.10
C ASN A 143 14.43 11.41 -22.78
N ARG A 144 15.61 10.82 -22.51
CA ARG A 144 16.81 11.13 -23.30
C ARG A 144 16.46 10.77 -24.74
N GLN A 145 16.46 11.76 -25.63
CA GLN A 145 16.15 11.55 -27.04
C GLN A 145 16.94 10.34 -27.57
N GLN A 146 16.23 9.44 -28.25
CA GLN A 146 16.80 8.51 -29.22
C GLN A 146 17.60 9.34 -30.25
N SER A 147 18.87 9.51 -29.96
CA SER A 147 19.86 10.04 -30.90
C SER A 147 21.01 9.03 -30.90
N GLN A 148 20.84 7.91 -31.61
CA GLN A 148 21.84 7.24 -32.47
C GLN A 148 21.51 5.75 -32.74
N SER A 149 21.43 5.43 -34.04
CA SER A 149 21.55 4.13 -34.77
C SER A 149 20.55 2.97 -34.53
N PRO A 150 19.99 2.36 -35.60
CA PRO A 150 19.01 1.26 -35.54
C PRO A 150 19.61 -0.15 -35.43
N GLU A 151 20.79 -0.33 -34.80
CA GLU A 151 21.53 -1.60 -34.90
C GLU A 151 22.00 -2.13 -33.54
N THR A 152 21.05 -2.29 -32.61
CA THR A 152 21.06 -3.27 -31.50
C THR A 152 19.72 -3.21 -30.76
N ALA A 153 18.63 -3.50 -31.47
CA ALA A 153 17.34 -3.73 -30.84
C ALA A 153 17.32 -5.15 -30.23
N LEU A 154 18.02 -5.33 -29.10
CA LEU A 154 17.64 -6.34 -28.12
C LEU A 154 16.69 -5.63 -27.13
N THR A 155 15.37 -5.85 -27.23
CA THR A 155 14.66 -6.81 -26.36
C THR A 155 15.17 -6.68 -24.92
N THR A 156 14.47 -6.03 -24.00
CA THR A 156 13.15 -6.41 -23.53
C THR A 156 12.63 -5.27 -22.65
N ALA A 157 11.35 -4.94 -22.77
CA ALA A 157 10.62 -4.29 -21.69
C ALA A 157 10.61 -5.27 -20.51
N GLU A 158 11.73 -5.37 -19.78
CA GLU A 158 11.76 -6.08 -18.54
C GLU A 158 10.86 -5.29 -17.62
N ALA A 159 9.64 -5.80 -17.44
CA ALA A 159 8.79 -5.43 -16.33
C ALA A 159 9.64 -5.69 -15.09
N ILE A 160 10.34 -4.65 -14.61
CA ILE A 160 11.01 -4.69 -13.33
C ILE A 160 9.92 -5.11 -12.36
N ASP A 161 10.10 -6.26 -11.72
CA ASP A 161 9.13 -6.77 -10.78
C ASP A 161 9.25 -5.93 -9.51
N LEU A 162 8.22 -5.16 -9.20
CA LEU A 162 8.14 -4.36 -7.97
C LEU A 162 8.38 -5.23 -6.72
N SER A 163 8.01 -6.52 -6.79
CA SER A 163 8.18 -7.46 -5.68
C SER A 163 9.63 -7.64 -5.26
N SER A 164 10.57 -7.41 -6.18
CA SER A 164 12.02 -7.54 -5.96
C SER A 164 12.68 -6.28 -5.38
N LEU A 165 11.94 -5.16 -5.30
CA LEU A 165 12.49 -3.88 -4.87
C LEU A 165 12.37 -3.73 -3.35
N SER A 166 13.51 -3.41 -2.71
CA SER A 166 13.55 -2.93 -1.33
C SER A 166 13.09 -1.48 -1.28
N ILE A 167 11.81 -1.26 -1.00
CA ILE A 167 11.24 0.08 -0.85
C ILE A 167 11.47 0.55 0.59
N GLN A 168 12.02 1.76 0.75
CA GLN A 168 12.21 2.39 2.06
C GLN A 168 11.62 3.81 2.04
N LEU A 169 11.13 4.25 3.19
CA LEU A 169 10.66 5.63 3.38
C LEU A 169 11.79 6.62 3.08
N GLY A 170 11.48 7.65 2.29
CA GLY A 170 12.41 8.68 1.85
C GLY A 170 13.40 8.25 0.76
N GLN A 171 13.47 6.97 0.40
CA GLN A 171 14.40 6.48 -0.62
C GLN A 171 13.83 6.61 -2.03
N ALA A 172 14.60 7.23 -2.92
CA ALA A 172 14.23 7.34 -4.33
C ALA A 172 14.53 6.06 -5.11
N ILE A 173 13.56 5.62 -5.91
CA ILE A 173 13.63 4.42 -6.74
C ILE A 173 13.30 4.82 -8.18
N LYS A 174 14.02 4.27 -9.15
CA LYS A 174 13.71 4.45 -10.57
C LYS A 174 12.88 3.27 -11.05
N PHE A 175 11.67 3.55 -11.49
CA PHE A 175 10.72 2.54 -11.94
C PHE A 175 9.86 3.05 -13.08
N ALA A 176 9.70 2.26 -14.14
CA ALA A 176 8.85 2.58 -15.30
C ALA A 176 9.05 4.01 -15.87
N GLY A 177 10.31 4.45 -16.00
CA GLY A 177 10.64 5.80 -16.49
C GLY A 177 10.32 6.95 -15.53
N CYS A 178 9.97 6.64 -14.28
CA CYS A 178 9.74 7.60 -13.20
C CYS A 178 10.78 7.42 -12.09
N GLN A 179 11.09 8.50 -11.40
CA GLN A 179 11.71 8.49 -10.08
C GLN A 179 10.60 8.63 -9.04
N VAL A 180 10.45 7.63 -8.19
CA VAL A 180 9.38 7.55 -7.18
C VAL A 180 10.00 7.54 -5.79
N VAL A 181 9.36 8.20 -4.84
CA VAL A 181 9.73 8.19 -3.42
C VAL A 181 8.46 8.00 -2.61
N LEU A 182 8.40 6.95 -1.77
CA LEU A 182 7.45 6.91 -0.66
C LEU A 182 8.00 7.86 0.41
N GLN A 183 7.41 9.04 0.53
CA GLN A 183 7.98 10.11 1.35
C GLN A 183 7.65 9.92 2.83
N GLU A 184 6.36 9.77 3.12
CA GLU A 184 5.85 9.70 4.48
C GLU A 184 4.68 8.72 4.55
N TYR A 185 4.53 8.10 5.72
CA TYR A 185 3.42 7.23 6.06
C TYR A 185 2.87 7.67 7.43
N PHE A 186 1.60 8.08 7.45
CA PHE A 186 0.92 8.57 8.64
C PHE A 186 -0.06 7.49 9.11
N PRO A 187 0.30 6.72 10.16
CA PRO A 187 -0.67 5.84 10.80
C PRO A 187 -1.72 6.67 11.55
N SER A 188 -2.95 6.18 11.66
CA SER A 188 -3.99 6.85 12.48
C SER A 188 -4.23 8.31 12.06
N ALA A 189 -4.25 8.58 10.76
CA ALA A 189 -4.32 9.93 10.22
C ALA A 189 -5.63 10.68 10.52
N PHE A 190 -6.65 9.99 11.08
CA PHE A 190 -7.97 10.55 11.40
C PHE A 190 -8.21 10.68 12.91
N ASP A 191 -7.24 10.32 13.75
CA ASP A 191 -7.33 10.39 15.21
C ASP A 191 -7.01 11.79 15.76
#